data_AF-A0A7S2BYH1-F1
#
_entry.id   AF-A0A7S2BYH1-F1
#
_cell.length_a   1.000
_cell.length_b   1.000
_cell.length_c   1.000
_cell.angle_alpha   90.00
_cell.angle_beta   90.00
_cell.angle_gamma   90.00
#
_symmetry.space_group_name_H-M   'P 1'
#
loop_
_entity.id
_entity.type
_entity.pdbx_description
1 polymer ?
#
loop_
_entity_poly.entity_id
_entity_poly.type
_entity_poly.pdbx_seq_one_letter_code
_entity_poly.pdbx_strand_id
1 'polypeptide(L)'
;EIMDALSLCTLPCTHRFHVECLKKWRSFGNPTCPLCRDELPPGPDQLFAEACWLLYRINRRMRRAGGSWGVLTAGQQETMNEVVRLLALAAEQGHADAQNTLGHMY
;
A
#
# COMPACT_ATOMS: atom_id res chain seq x y z
N GLU A 1 -24.16 16.04 -14.82
CA GLU A 1 -23.36 15.22 -13.87
C GLU A 1 -22.75 16.15 -12.83
N ILE A 2 -23.36 16.26 -11.64
CA ILE A 2 -22.94 17.20 -10.57
C ILE A 2 -22.49 16.43 -9.31
N MET A 3 -22.58 15.10 -9.32
CA MET A 3 -22.33 14.27 -8.13
C MET A 3 -20.84 14.09 -7.80
N ASP A 4 -19.92 14.30 -8.74
CA ASP A 4 -18.49 14.06 -8.53
C ASP A 4 -17.71 15.27 -7.95
N ALA A 5 -18.33 16.45 -7.87
CA ALA A 5 -17.68 17.66 -7.37
C ALA A 5 -17.61 17.75 -5.83
N LEU A 6 -18.28 16.86 -5.10
CA LEU A 6 -18.46 16.99 -3.64
C LEU A 6 -17.51 16.14 -2.79
N SER A 7 -16.83 15.14 -3.36
CA SER A 7 -15.88 14.33 -2.60
C SER A 7 -14.55 15.08 -2.44
N LEU A 8 -14.44 15.84 -1.35
CA LEU A 8 -13.22 16.50 -0.92
C LEU A 8 -12.45 15.59 0.05
N CYS A 9 -11.14 15.48 -0.13
CA CYS A 9 -10.23 14.87 0.82
C CYS A 9 -9.37 15.95 1.50
N THR A 10 -9.00 15.71 2.75
CA THR A 10 -8.08 16.57 3.51
C THR A 10 -6.77 15.82 3.67
N LEU A 11 -5.68 16.43 3.21
CA LEU A 11 -4.34 15.87 3.37
C LEU A 11 -3.82 16.05 4.80
N PRO A 12 -2.79 15.28 5.22
CA PRO A 12 -2.12 15.49 6.51
C PRO A 12 -1.57 16.91 6.67
N CYS A 13 -1.20 17.57 5.57
CA CYS A 13 -0.78 18.97 5.54
C CYS A 13 -1.95 19.98 5.59
N THR A 14 -3.16 19.55 5.96
CA THR A 14 -4.40 20.34 6.11
C THR A 14 -5.03 20.90 4.82
N HIS A 15 -4.34 20.79 3.68
CA HIS A 15 -4.88 21.22 2.39
C HIS A 15 -5.97 20.27 1.87
N ARG A 16 -6.97 20.84 1.18
CA ARG A 16 -8.16 20.11 0.72
C ARG A 16 -8.25 20.10 -0.80
N PHE A 17 -8.55 18.94 -1.38
CA PHE A 17 -8.66 18.75 -2.83
C PHE A 17 -9.83 17.82 -3.16
N HIS A 18 -10.40 17.96 -4.37
CA HIS A 18 -11.30 16.92 -4.89
C HIS A 18 -10.53 15.60 -4.99
N VAL A 19 -11.14 14.51 -4.54
CA VAL A 19 -10.54 13.16 -4.56
C VAL A 19 -10.03 12.83 -5.97
N GLU A 20 -10.83 13.07 -7.00
CA GLU A 20 -10.45 12.76 -8.40
C GLU A 20 -9.34 13.67 -8.93
N CYS A 21 -9.33 14.96 -8.57
CA CYS A 21 -8.22 15.85 -8.92
C CYS A 21 -6.91 15.40 -8.27
N LEU A 22 -6.95 15.00 -7.00
CA LEU A 22 -5.78 14.50 -6.28
C LEU A 22 -5.31 13.16 -6.84
N LYS A 23 -6.23 12.22 -7.14
CA LYS A 23 -5.90 10.95 -7.81
C LYS A 23 -5.20 11.20 -9.15
N LYS A 24 -5.76 12.10 -9.97
CA LYS A 24 -5.17 12.48 -11.26
C LYS A 24 -3.79 13.15 -11.11
N TRP A 25 -3.62 13.99 -10.09
CA TRP A 25 -2.31 14.58 -9.76
C TRP A 25 -1.27 13.49 -9.47
N ARG A 26 -1.64 12.48 -8.68
CA ARG A 26 -0.79 11.34 -8.34
C ARG A 26 -0.51 10.43 -9.53
N SER A 27 -1.47 10.22 -10.44
CA SER A 27 -1.26 9.41 -11.64
C SER A 27 -0.23 10.00 -12.60
N PHE A 28 0.02 11.32 -12.53
CA PHE A 28 1.13 11.96 -13.25
C PHE A 28 2.50 11.80 -12.55
N GLY A 29 2.57 11.01 -11.48
CA GLY A 29 3.81 10.73 -10.76
C GLY A 29 4.20 11.81 -9.76
N ASN A 30 3.28 12.70 -9.37
CA ASN A 30 3.56 13.71 -8.35
C ASN A 30 3.29 13.14 -6.94
N PRO A 31 4.31 12.98 -6.08
CA PRO A 31 4.14 12.40 -4.75
C PRO A 31 3.89 13.45 -3.66
N THR A 32 3.75 14.73 -4.02
CA THR A 32 3.71 15.85 -3.07
C THR A 32 2.41 16.67 -3.18
N CYS A 33 2.09 17.40 -2.12
CA CYS A 33 1.00 18.36 -2.09
C CYS A 33 1.24 19.49 -3.12
N PRO A 34 0.27 19.81 -3.99
CA PRO A 34 0.38 20.90 -4.97
C PRO A 34 0.65 22.29 -4.36
N LEU A 35 0.32 22.51 -3.08
CA LEU A 35 0.42 23.81 -2.42
C LEU A 35 1.69 23.96 -1.57
N CYS A 36 1.95 23.01 -0.67
CA CYS A 36 3.08 23.09 0.27
C CYS A 36 4.25 22.16 -0.07
N ARG A 37 4.09 21.26 -1.04
CA ARG A 37 5.06 20.21 -1.40
C ARG A 37 5.37 19.17 -0.32
N ASP A 38 4.59 19.13 0.76
CA ASP A 38 4.66 18.03 1.74
C ASP A 38 4.37 16.68 1.06
N GLU A 39 5.03 15.62 1.52
CA GLU A 39 4.86 14.28 0.99
C GLU A 39 3.45 13.74 1.27
N LEU A 40 2.85 13.13 0.26
CA LEU A 40 1.55 12.49 0.37
C LEU A 40 1.72 11.06 0.92
N PRO A 41 0.81 10.58 1.78
CA PRO A 41 0.78 9.18 2.21
C PRO A 41 0.78 8.24 1.02
N PRO A 42 1.48 7.09 1.05
CA PRO A 42 1.61 6.20 -0.11
C PRO A 42 0.24 5.70 -0.60
N GLY A 43 0.10 5.59 -1.92
CA GLY A 43 -1.14 5.08 -2.52
C GLY A 43 -1.28 3.56 -2.38
N PRO A 44 -2.47 3.00 -2.65
CA PRO A 44 -2.73 1.57 -2.54
C PRO A 44 -1.77 0.73 -3.39
N ASP A 45 -1.49 1.15 -4.63
CA ASP A 45 -0.58 0.43 -5.54
C ASP A 45 0.87 0.44 -5.04
N GLN A 46 1.30 1.53 -4.43
CA GLN A 46 2.66 1.66 -3.87
C GLN A 46 2.84 0.73 -2.67
N LEU A 47 1.86 0.73 -1.75
CA LEU A 47 1.84 -0.17 -0.60
C LEU A 47 1.82 -1.64 -1.03
N PHE A 48 0.99 -1.98 -2.02
CA PHE A 48 0.92 -3.33 -2.54
C PHE A 48 2.22 -3.76 -3.23
N ALA A 49 2.85 -2.88 -4.01
CA ALA A 49 4.13 -3.15 -4.65
C ALA A 49 5.25 -3.39 -3.61
N GLU A 50 5.28 -2.60 -2.53
CA GLU A 50 6.24 -2.79 -1.44
C GLU A 50 6.02 -4.12 -0.70
N ALA A 51 4.76 -4.46 -0.40
CA ALA A 51 4.39 -5.74 0.20
C ALA A 51 4.83 -6.92 -0.69
N CYS A 52 4.55 -6.84 -2.00
CA CYS A 52 4.96 -7.85 -2.98
C CYS A 52 6.49 -8.02 -3.02
N TRP A 53 7.23 -6.93 -2.92
CA TRP A 53 8.69 -6.98 -2.92
C TRP A 53 9.25 -7.65 -1.66
N LEU A 54 8.70 -7.32 -0.48
CA LEU A 54 9.07 -7.98 0.78
C LEU A 54 8.70 -9.48 0.76
N LEU A 55 7.52 -9.82 0.25
CA LEU A 55 7.11 -11.21 0.04
C LEU A 55 8.06 -11.96 -0.90
N TYR A 56 8.39 -11.38 -2.04
CA TYR A 56 9.33 -11.98 -2.98
C TYR A 56 10.70 -12.21 -2.34
N ARG A 57 11.19 -11.24 -1.56
CA ARG A 57 12.44 -11.35 -0.82
C ARG A 57 12.43 -12.54 0.15
N ILE A 58 11.36 -12.73 0.92
CA ILE A 58 11.22 -13.86 1.85
C ILE A 58 11.09 -15.18 1.08
N ASN A 59 10.18 -15.24 0.10
CA ASN A 59 9.94 -16.43 -0.73
C ASN A 59 11.22 -16.90 -1.44
N ARG A 60 12.03 -15.98 -1.95
CA ARG A 60 13.32 -16.30 -2.59
C ARG A 60 14.29 -16.94 -1.60
N ARG A 61 14.30 -16.50 -0.34
CA ARG A 61 15.12 -17.11 0.72
C ARG A 61 14.56 -18.49 1.11
N MET A 62 13.25 -18.63 1.23
CA MET A 62 12.58 -19.90 1.58
C MET A 62 12.78 -21.00 0.53
N ARG A 63 12.61 -20.67 -0.77
CA ARG A 63 12.84 -21.63 -1.87
C ARG A 63 14.26 -22.20 -1.89
N ARG A 64 15.26 -21.43 -1.45
CA ARG A 64 16.66 -21.88 -1.35
C ARG A 64 16.93 -22.71 -0.09
N ALA A 65 16.18 -22.47 0.97
CA ALA A 65 16.30 -23.19 2.24
C ALA A 65 15.47 -24.48 2.29
N GLY A 66 14.72 -24.82 1.22
CA GLY A 66 13.85 -25.99 1.16
C GLY A 66 12.67 -25.96 2.14
N GLY A 67 12.32 -24.79 2.70
CA GLY A 67 11.54 -24.69 3.93
C GLY A 67 10.05 -24.44 3.75
N SER A 68 9.26 -25.17 4.54
CA SER A 68 7.84 -24.96 4.85
C SER A 68 7.61 -23.63 5.59
N TRP A 69 6.42 -23.04 5.40
CA TRP A 69 5.96 -21.81 6.07
C TRP A 69 5.92 -21.90 7.61
N GLY A 70 5.99 -23.10 8.20
CA GLY A 70 5.75 -23.34 9.62
C GLY A 70 6.88 -22.98 10.60
N VAL A 71 8.09 -22.64 10.14
CA VAL A 71 9.20 -22.23 11.04
C VAL A 71 9.95 -21.04 10.44
N LEU A 72 9.39 -19.84 10.60
CA LEU A 72 10.06 -18.59 10.28
C LEU A 72 11.02 -18.19 11.41
N THR A 73 12.20 -17.66 11.07
CA THR A 73 13.07 -16.99 12.05
C THR A 73 12.41 -15.70 12.54
N ALA A 74 12.83 -15.17 13.69
CA ALA A 74 12.27 -13.93 14.23
C ALA A 74 12.29 -12.75 13.22
N GLY A 75 13.39 -12.58 12.49
CA GLY A 75 13.48 -11.52 11.46
C GLY A 75 12.62 -11.80 10.22
N GLN A 76 12.35 -13.06 9.88
CA GLN A 76 11.40 -13.41 8.83
C GLN A 76 9.96 -13.13 9.27
N GLN A 77 9.64 -13.45 10.53
CA GLN A 77 8.34 -13.15 11.11
C GLN A 77 8.08 -11.63 11.15
N GLU A 78 9.07 -10.83 11.54
CA GLU A 78 8.96 -9.37 11.52
C GLU A 78 8.71 -8.84 10.10
N THR A 79 9.44 -9.36 9.11
CA THR A 79 9.21 -8.97 7.71
C THR A 79 7.82 -9.39 7.23
N MET A 80 7.31 -10.55 7.65
CA MET A 80 5.95 -11.00 7.35
C MET A 80 4.89 -10.13 8.02
N ASN A 81 5.10 -9.71 9.26
CA ASN A 81 4.19 -8.78 9.95
C ASN A 81 4.11 -7.45 9.21
N GLU A 82 5.25 -6.95 8.69
CA GLU A 82 5.28 -5.75 7.87
C GLU A 82 4.53 -5.93 6.54
N VAL A 83 4.68 -7.09 5.89
CA VAL A 83 3.88 -7.43 4.70
C VAL A 83 2.39 -7.37 5.00
N VAL A 84 1.94 -7.99 6.09
CA VAL A 84 0.53 -8.00 6.49
C VAL A 84 0.04 -6.56 6.74
N ARG A 85 0.84 -5.74 7.43
CA ARG A 85 0.54 -4.32 7.68
C ARG A 85 0.36 -3.54 6.38
N LEU A 86 1.27 -3.69 5.41
CA LEU A 86 1.21 -3.00 4.13
C LEU A 86 0.02 -3.45 3.28
N LEU A 87 -0.27 -4.75 3.23
CA LEU A 87 -1.43 -5.27 2.53
C LEU A 87 -2.74 -4.78 3.17
N ALA A 88 -2.81 -4.68 4.49
CA ALA A 88 -3.99 -4.16 5.20
C ALA A 88 -4.24 -2.70 4.83
N LEU A 89 -3.21 -1.84 4.85
CA LEU A 89 -3.34 -0.44 4.44
C LEU A 89 -3.72 -0.27 2.96
N ALA A 90 -3.22 -1.14 2.08
CA ALA A 90 -3.62 -1.14 0.67
C ALA A 90 -5.08 -1.61 0.49
N ALA A 91 -5.50 -2.63 1.24
CA ALA A 91 -6.85 -3.18 1.23
C ALA A 91 -7.90 -2.19 1.76
N GLU A 92 -7.58 -1.45 2.83
CA GLU A 92 -8.43 -0.37 3.39
C GLU A 92 -8.63 0.78 2.38
N GLN A 93 -7.65 1.01 1.52
CA GLN A 93 -7.74 1.95 0.40
C GLN A 93 -8.44 1.37 -0.84
N GLY A 94 -8.90 0.11 -0.78
CA GLY A 94 -9.68 -0.55 -1.83
C GLY A 94 -8.88 -1.37 -2.85
N HIS A 95 -7.61 -1.71 -2.57
CA HIS A 95 -6.80 -2.52 -3.50
C HIS A 95 -7.24 -3.99 -3.47
N ALA A 96 -7.86 -4.47 -4.56
CA ALA A 96 -8.43 -5.82 -4.64
C ALA A 96 -7.40 -6.94 -4.46
N ASP A 97 -6.23 -6.84 -5.11
CA ASP A 97 -5.20 -7.89 -4.97
C ASP A 97 -4.62 -7.97 -3.56
N ALA A 98 -4.58 -6.83 -2.84
CA ALA A 98 -4.12 -6.80 -1.46
C ALA A 98 -5.11 -7.54 -0.55
N GLN A 99 -6.41 -7.32 -0.75
CA GLN A 99 -7.48 -8.04 -0.05
C GLN A 99 -7.41 -9.55 -0.33
N ASN A 100 -7.27 -9.96 -1.59
CA ASN A 100 -7.14 -11.37 -1.96
C ASN A 100 -5.88 -12.01 -1.35
N THR A 101 -4.75 -11.31 -1.36
CA THR A 101 -3.49 -11.79 -0.79
C THR A 101 -3.59 -11.98 0.72
N LEU A 102 -4.21 -11.03 1.45
CA LEU A 102 -4.50 -11.19 2.88
C LEU A 102 -5.39 -12.40 3.16
N GLY A 103 -6.40 -12.64 2.31
CA GLY A 103 -7.27 -13.81 2.43
C GLY A 103 -6.53 -15.15 2.31
N HIS A 104 -5.39 -15.20 1.61
CA HIS A 104 -4.54 -16.40 1.57
C HIS A 104 -3.59 -16.53 2.77
N MET A 105 -3.39 -15.45 3.55
CA MET A 105 -2.49 -15.43 4.71
C MET A 105 -3.18 -15.81 6.02
N TYR A 106 -4.50 -15.65 6.09
CA TYR A 106 -5.35 -16.03 7.22
C TYR A 106 -6.08 -17.35 6.95
#